data_AF-A0A4V2SKL6-F1
#
_entry.id   AF-A0A4V2SKL6-F1
#
_cell.length_a   1.000
_cell.length_b   1.000
_cell.length_c   1.000
_cell.angle_alpha   90.00
_cell.angle_beta   90.00
_cell.angle_gamma   90.00
#
_symmetry.space_group_name_H-M   'P 1'
#
loop_
_entity.id
_entity.type
_entity.pdbx_description
1 polymer ?
#
loop_
_entity_poly.entity_id
_entity_poly.type
_entity_poly.pdbx_seq_one_letter_code
_entity_poly.pdbx_strand_id
1 'polypeptide(L)' 'MSRPKPDDRSDNVEKLQEAVQNTIENMEEAEKTLSNDDLSEKDRQAVTHKNQRREESIKGMRAEIQDEANNQ' A
#
# COMPACT_ATOMS: atom_id res chain seq x y z
N MET A 1 18.18 33.72 -6.29
CA MET A 1 18.44 32.34 -5.82
C MET A 1 17.18 31.86 -5.14
N SER A 2 16.41 30.99 -5.79
CA SER A 2 15.21 30.41 -5.19
C SER A 2 15.66 29.39 -4.16
N ARG A 3 15.50 29.71 -2.86
CA ARG A 3 15.62 28.71 -1.80
C ARG A 3 14.59 27.62 -2.11
N PRO A 4 14.98 26.33 -2.22
CA PRO A 4 13.98 25.28 -2.26
C PRO A 4 13.14 25.42 -0.98
N LYS A 5 11.81 25.34 -1.11
CA LYS A 5 10.93 25.27 0.06
C LYS A 5 11.43 24.11 0.94
N PRO A 6 11.41 24.22 2.27
CA PRO A 6 11.56 23.04 3.10
C PRO A 6 10.53 22.02 2.59
N ASP A 7 10.99 20.85 2.15
CA ASP A 7 10.11 19.75 1.79
C ASP A 7 9.19 19.53 2.99
N ASP A 8 7.90 19.74 2.79
CA ASP A 8 6.93 19.50 3.84
C ASP A 8 6.75 17.99 3.94
N ARG A 9 7.62 17.36 4.73
CA ARG A 9 7.62 15.90 4.92
C ARG A 9 6.31 15.40 5.55
N SER A 10 5.45 16.29 6.03
CA SER A 10 4.09 15.93 6.44
C SER A 10 3.18 15.54 5.28
N ASP A 11 3.34 16.17 4.11
CA ASP A 11 2.61 15.79 2.89
C ASP A 11 2.97 14.36 2.44
N ASN A 12 4.22 13.94 2.65
CA ASN A 12 4.69 12.59 2.27
C ASN A 12 4.11 11.52 3.20
N VAL A 13 4.06 11.79 4.51
CA VAL A 13 3.44 10.89 5.49
C VAL A 13 1.95 10.70 5.17
N GLU A 14 1.21 11.78 4.90
CA GLU A 14 -0.22 11.70 4.57
C GLU A 14 -0.47 10.88 3.30
N LYS A 15 0.29 11.13 2.22
CA LYS A 15 0.18 10.36 0.96
C LYS A 15 0.52 8.89 1.14
N LEU A 16 1.54 8.57 1.92
CA LEU A 16 1.92 7.18 2.19
C LEU A 16 0.85 6.48 3.04
N GLN A 17 0.25 7.16 4.02
CA GLN A 17 -0.86 6.63 4.80
C GLN A 17 -2.09 6.35 3.93
N GLU A 18 -2.44 7.27 3.04
CA GLU A 18 -3.52 7.08 2.07
C GLU A 18 -3.24 5.89 1.15
N ALA A 19 -2.01 5.79 0.61
CA ALA A 19 -1.60 4.68 -0.24
C ALA A 19 -1.66 3.32 0.48
N VAL A 20 -1.27 3.27 1.76
CA VAL A 20 -1.41 2.08 2.61
C VAL A 20 -2.87 1.69 2.76
N GLN A 21 -3.75 2.64 3.12
CA GLN A 21 -5.18 2.38 3.31
C GLN A 21 -5.83 1.87 2.01
N ASN A 22 -5.60 2.57 0.90
CA ASN A 22 -6.08 2.16 -0.42
C ASN A 22 -5.58 0.75 -0.80
N THR A 23 -4.34 0.41 -0.47
CA THR A 23 -3.78 -0.91 -0.78
C THR A 23 -4.43 -2.00 0.07
N ILE A 24 -4.74 -1.73 1.34
CA ILE A 24 -5.44 -2.66 2.24
C ILE A 24 -6.86 -2.91 1.71
N GLU A 25 -7.61 -1.87 1.36
CA GLU A 25 -8.96 -2.00 0.80
C GLU A 25 -8.95 -2.84 -0.49
N ASN A 26 -7.99 -2.58 -1.38
CA ASN A 26 -7.77 -3.37 -2.60
C ASN A 26 -7.40 -4.83 -2.34
N MET A 27 -6.77 -5.14 -1.19
CA MET A 27 -6.51 -6.52 -0.78
C MET A 27 -7.78 -7.20 -0.30
N GLU A 28 -8.55 -6.54 0.58
CA GLU A 28 -9.80 -7.07 1.11
C GLU A 28 -10.85 -7.31 0.02
N GLU A 29 -10.97 -6.41 -0.95
CA GLU A 29 -11.84 -6.60 -2.13
C GLU A 29 -11.39 -7.80 -2.98
N ALA A 30 -10.09 -7.96 -3.15
CA ALA A 30 -9.54 -9.10 -3.87
C ALA A 30 -9.77 -10.41 -3.11
N GLU A 31 -9.68 -10.42 -1.77
CA GLU A 31 -10.01 -11.58 -0.95
C GLU A 31 -11.48 -11.97 -1.04
N LYS A 32 -12.41 -10.99 -1.07
CA LYS A 32 -13.82 -11.26 -1.32
C LYS A 32 -14.05 -11.98 -2.66
N THR A 33 -13.22 -11.68 -3.66
CA THR A 33 -13.27 -12.35 -4.97
C THR A 33 -12.85 -13.82 -4.88
N LEU A 34 -11.95 -14.18 -3.95
CA LEU A 34 -11.57 -15.57 -3.71
C LEU A 34 -12.71 -16.42 -3.14
N SER A 35 -13.75 -15.82 -2.55
CA SER A 35 -14.93 -16.55 -2.09
C SER A 35 -15.88 -16.95 -3.21
N ASN A 36 -15.64 -16.53 -4.46
CA ASN A 36 -16.47 -16.91 -5.59
C ASN A 36 -16.11 -18.31 -6.09
N ASP A 37 -17.02 -19.27 -5.97
CA ASP A 37 -16.83 -20.68 -6.38
C ASP A 37 -16.56 -20.86 -7.88
N ASP A 38 -17.05 -19.94 -8.73
CA ASP A 38 -16.83 -19.97 -10.19
C ASP A 38 -15.41 -19.50 -10.59
N LEU A 39 -14.62 -18.99 -9.65
CA LEU A 39 -13.28 -18.50 -9.91
C LEU A 39 -12.30 -19.66 -10.19
N SER A 40 -11.59 -19.58 -11.32
CA SER A 40 -10.62 -20.59 -11.70
C SER A 40 -9.44 -20.66 -10.72
N GLU A 41 -8.82 -21.83 -10.58
CA GLU A 41 -7.65 -22.02 -9.72
C GLU A 41 -6.50 -21.07 -10.10
N LYS A 42 -6.32 -20.82 -11.40
CA LYS A 42 -5.31 -19.88 -11.90
C LYS A 42 -5.58 -18.45 -11.43
N ASP A 43 -6.84 -18.02 -11.47
CA ASP A 43 -7.21 -16.67 -11.05
C ASP A 43 -7.12 -16.53 -9.52
N ARG A 44 -7.48 -17.58 -8.77
CA ARG A 44 -7.27 -17.65 -7.31
C ARG A 44 -5.80 -17.45 -6.97
N GLN A 45 -4.91 -18.20 -7.60
CA GLN A 45 -3.46 -18.09 -7.38
C GLN A 45 -2.93 -16.70 -7.76
N ALA A 46 -3.42 -16.12 -8.87
CA ALA A 46 -3.02 -14.79 -9.31
C ALA A 46 -3.42 -13.71 -8.27
N VAL A 47 -4.65 -13.80 -7.73
CA VAL A 47 -5.14 -12.90 -6.68
C VAL A 47 -4.32 -13.05 -5.40
N THR A 48 -4.08 -14.29 -4.94
CA THR A 48 -3.27 -14.55 -3.74
C THR A 48 -1.85 -14.01 -3.89
N HIS A 49 -1.18 -14.28 -5.01
CA HIS A 49 0.18 -13.77 -5.24
C HIS A 49 0.22 -12.24 -5.34
N LYS A 50 -0.82 -11.62 -5.91
CA LYS A 50 -0.94 -10.16 -5.94
C LYS A 50 -1.09 -9.58 -4.53
N ASN A 51 -1.89 -10.22 -3.67
CA ASN A 51 -2.04 -9.81 -2.27
C ASN A 51 -0.74 -9.97 -1.48
N GLN A 52 0.01 -11.07 -1.68
CA GLN A 52 1.33 -11.24 -1.05
C GLN A 52 2.30 -10.09 -1.40
N ARG A 53 2.34 -9.69 -2.67
CA ARG A 53 3.17 -8.55 -3.10
C ARG A 53 2.70 -7.21 -2.51
N ARG A 54 1.38 -7.04 -2.33
CA ARG A 54 0.81 -5.85 -1.67
C ARG A 54 1.21 -5.78 -0.20
N GLU A 55 1.25 -6.92 0.51
CA GLU A 55 1.75 -6.96 1.89
C GLU A 55 3.20 -6.49 2.00
N GLU A 56 4.07 -6.94 1.08
CA GLU A 56 5.46 -6.47 1.02
C GLU A 56 5.54 -4.96 0.75
N SER A 57 4.72 -4.46 -0.19
CA SER A 57 4.62 -3.04 -0.48
C SER A 57 4.17 -2.23 0.74
N ILE A 58 3.17 -2.71 1.49
CA ILE A 58 2.67 -2.06 2.71
C ILE A 58 3.77 -2.03 3.77
N LYS A 59 4.54 -3.11 3.94
CA LYS A 59 5.67 -3.13 4.88
C LYS A 59 6.70 -2.04 4.53
N GLY A 60 7.02 -1.88 3.24
CA GLY A 60 7.90 -0.81 2.76
C GLY A 60 7.33 0.58 3.08
N MET A 61 6.09 0.85 2.68
CA MET A 61 5.44 2.14 2.95
C MET A 61 5.34 2.46 4.44
N ARG A 62 5.07 1.47 5.30
CA ARG A 62 5.05 1.66 6.76
C ARG A 62 6.42 2.00 7.33
N ALA A 63 7.48 1.39 6.80
CA ALA A 63 8.85 1.74 7.19
C ALA A 63 9.22 3.17 6.75
N GLU A 64 8.82 3.57 5.55
CA GLU A 64 9.01 4.94 5.04
C GLU A 64 8.22 5.96 5.87
N ILE A 65 6.95 5.70 6.19
CA ILE A 65 6.14 6.55 7.09
C ILE A 65 6.85 6.76 8.42
N GLN A 66 7.42 5.69 9.00
CA GLN A 66 8.13 5.77 10.26
C GLN A 66 9.40 6.63 10.14
N ASP A 67 10.18 6.47 9.08
CA ASP A 67 11.38 7.27 8.86
C ASP A 67 11.04 8.75 8.64
N GLU A 68 10.06 9.04 7.80
CA GLU A 68 9.59 10.40 7.52
C GLU A 68 9.03 11.07 8.78
N ALA A 69 8.24 10.36 9.59
CA ALA A 69 7.69 10.88 10.84
C ALA A 69 8.76 11.16 11.92
N ASN A 70 9.83 10.36 11.97
CA ASN A 70 10.97 10.61 12.87
C ASN A 70 11.88 11.75 12.38
N ASN A 71 11.79 12.08 11.10
CA ASN A 71 12.54 13.15 10.47
C ASN A 71 11.73 14.47 10.35
N GLN A 72 10.54 14.58 10.94
CA GLN A 72 9.77 15.83 11.00
C GLN A 72 10.31 16.84 12.01
#